data_AF-A0A3B3C9F9-F1
#
_entry.id   AF-A0A3B3C9F9-F1
#
_cell.length_a   1.000
_cell.length_b   1.000
_cell.length_c   1.000
_cell.angle_alpha   90.00
_cell.angle_beta   90.00
_cell.angle_gamma   90.00
#
_symmetry.space_group_name_H-M   'P 1'
#
loop_
_entity.id
_entity.type
_entity.pdbx_description
1 polymer ?
#
loop_
_entity_poly.entity_id
_entity_poly.type
_entity_poly.pdbx_seq_one_letter_code
_entity_poly.pdbx_strand_id
1 'polypeptide(L)'
;MEWQKKLRSMPVLYWFSRRMSLWGTISFRLAVYINLIIALFYPYTIDDSLLLMLFWILTGLSVLGVFSQRYGLQPLTAALILRSIYHLGIGNTLILLGSLNLINKVVFVVSFVGNNGTFIMGYKAMVMDVEFLYHLAYVLTSTLGLFVHELFYSILLFDLIYREETLFNVIKSVTRNGRSILLTALLALILVYLFSIVGFLCLKEDFIMEVDPLKGFKKLSKVLHLNGSCTKSREQKKFKAAAEDEDKRACDTLLMCIVTVLNHGLRNGGGVGDVLRKPSKDEPLFPARVVYDLLFYFIVIIIVLNLIFGVIIDTFADLRSEKQKKEEILKTTCFICGLERDKFDNKTVSFEEHINLEHNIWNYLYFIVLLREKNKTDYTGPESYVAHMIKNNNLDWFPRMQAMSLVVTDSDGEQNEMRILQDKLGSTMKVVTTLTAQLTELKEQVSADAEMRWSCCFLLTS
;
A
#
# COMPACT_ATOMS: atom_id res chain seq x y z
N MET A 1 8.14 24.69 9.11
CA MET A 1 9.38 24.99 9.87
C MET A 1 9.13 25.90 11.07
N GLU A 2 8.31 26.95 10.94
CA GLU A 2 7.91 27.82 12.08
C GLU A 2 7.36 27.06 13.28
N TRP A 3 6.46 26.10 13.05
CA TRP A 3 5.93 25.25 14.11
C TRP A 3 7.02 24.52 14.88
N GLN A 4 8.01 23.96 14.17
CA GLN A 4 9.12 23.24 14.80
C GLN A 4 9.98 24.18 15.66
N LYS A 5 10.13 25.46 15.27
CA LYS A 5 10.77 26.48 16.11
C LYS A 5 9.97 26.75 17.39
N LYS A 6 8.64 26.90 17.28
CA LYS A 6 7.73 27.07 18.42
C LYS A 6 7.69 25.83 19.31
N LEU A 7 7.69 24.63 18.72
CA LEU A 7 7.72 23.36 19.45
C LEU A 7 9.00 23.24 20.30
N ARG A 8 10.16 23.62 19.75
CA ARG A 8 11.44 23.63 20.49
C ARG A 8 11.44 24.60 21.66
N SER A 9 10.66 25.69 21.62
CA SER A 9 10.49 26.57 22.80
C SER A 9 9.63 25.96 23.92
N MET A 10 8.92 24.86 23.66
CA MET A 10 8.11 24.14 24.63
C MET A 10 8.81 22.81 25.02
N PRO A 11 9.68 22.79 26.05
CA PRO A 11 10.59 21.66 26.30
C PRO A 11 9.86 20.34 26.60
N VAL A 12 8.74 20.39 27.32
CA VAL A 12 7.95 19.20 27.66
C VAL A 12 7.33 18.57 26.41
N LEU A 13 6.59 19.36 25.63
CA LEU A 13 5.95 18.89 24.40
C LEU A 13 6.97 18.41 23.36
N TYR A 14 8.10 19.11 23.25
CA TYR A 14 9.21 18.70 22.39
C TYR A 14 9.79 17.34 22.80
N TRP A 15 9.99 17.10 24.10
CA TRP A 15 10.54 15.84 24.59
C TRP A 15 9.64 14.64 24.23
N PHE A 16 8.32 14.79 24.40
CA PHE A 16 7.34 13.78 24.02
C PHE A 16 7.28 13.58 22.50
N SER A 17 7.15 14.67 21.74
CA SER A 17 7.01 14.66 20.28
C SER A 17 8.24 14.05 19.58
N ARG A 18 9.45 14.34 20.08
CA ARG A 18 10.69 13.78 19.53
C ARG A 18 10.78 12.25 19.66
N ARG A 19 10.11 11.67 20.65
CA ARG A 19 10.13 10.21 20.95
C ARG A 19 8.88 9.49 20.44
N MET A 20 8.19 10.02 19.43
CA MET A 20 6.95 9.45 18.88
C MET A 20 7.03 7.95 18.57
N SER A 21 8.11 7.50 17.93
CA SER A 21 8.30 6.08 17.56
C SER A 21 8.40 5.14 18.77
N LEU A 22 8.94 5.62 19.89
CA LEU A 22 9.04 4.84 21.13
C LEU A 22 7.64 4.64 21.74
N TRP A 23 6.84 5.70 21.84
CA TRP A 23 5.49 5.63 22.38
C TRP A 23 4.58 4.68 21.58
N GLY A 24 4.68 4.73 20.25
CA GLY A 24 3.98 3.79 19.37
C GLY A 24 4.43 2.35 19.58
N THR A 25 5.73 2.12 19.74
CA THR A 25 6.28 0.78 20.01
C THR A 25 5.84 0.22 21.37
N ILE A 26 5.79 1.06 22.40
CA ILE A 26 5.31 0.67 23.74
C ILE A 26 3.83 0.33 23.68
N SER A 27 3.00 1.14 23.01
CA SER A 27 1.56 0.94 22.91
C SER A 27 1.24 -0.40 22.24
N PHE A 28 1.89 -0.70 21.12
CA PHE A 28 1.72 -1.97 20.43
C PHE A 28 2.18 -3.17 21.27
N ARG A 29 3.35 -3.09 21.91
CA ARG A 29 3.84 -4.18 22.77
C ARG A 29 2.89 -4.45 23.93
N LEU A 30 2.39 -3.41 24.59
CA LEU A 30 1.40 -3.55 25.65
C LEU A 30 0.11 -4.19 25.13
N ALA A 31 -0.37 -3.79 23.95
CA ALA A 31 -1.55 -4.41 23.33
C ALA A 31 -1.34 -5.91 23.05
N VAL A 32 -0.17 -6.30 22.54
CA VAL A 32 0.17 -7.72 22.33
C VAL A 32 0.20 -8.49 23.66
N TYR A 33 0.80 -7.93 24.71
CA TYR A 33 0.81 -8.58 26.02
C TYR A 33 -0.59 -8.74 26.62
N ILE A 34 -1.43 -7.70 26.55
CA ILE A 34 -2.82 -7.76 27.03
C ILE A 34 -3.59 -8.87 26.30
N ASN A 35 -3.50 -8.92 24.96
CA ASN A 35 -4.18 -9.95 24.18
C ASN A 35 -3.62 -11.36 24.43
N LEU A 36 -2.32 -11.50 24.68
CA LEU A 36 -1.72 -12.80 25.02
C LEU A 36 -2.22 -13.29 26.39
N ILE A 37 -2.34 -12.40 27.39
CA ILE A 37 -2.92 -12.72 28.70
C ILE A 37 -4.38 -13.18 28.53
N ILE A 38 -5.18 -12.42 27.78
CA ILE A 38 -6.59 -12.78 27.52
C ILE A 38 -6.66 -14.14 26.81
N ALA A 39 -5.83 -14.38 25.79
CA ALA A 39 -5.85 -15.64 25.05
C ALA A 39 -5.49 -16.86 25.90
N LEU A 40 -4.59 -16.71 26.88
CA LEU A 40 -4.12 -17.83 27.71
C LEU A 40 -5.02 -18.11 28.91
N PHE A 41 -5.63 -17.06 29.48
CA PHE A 41 -6.30 -17.15 30.78
C PHE A 41 -7.81 -16.90 30.73
N TYR A 42 -8.40 -16.73 29.55
CA TYR A 42 -9.85 -16.59 29.38
C TYR A 42 -10.52 -17.94 29.10
N PRO A 43 -11.62 -18.31 29.78
CA PRO A 43 -12.24 -17.66 30.95
C PRO A 43 -11.37 -17.86 32.21
N TYR A 44 -11.42 -16.93 33.17
CA TYR A 44 -10.54 -16.82 34.36
C TYR A 44 -10.57 -18.00 35.36
N THR A 45 -10.31 -19.21 34.90
CA THR A 45 -10.20 -20.43 35.69
C THR A 45 -8.74 -20.83 35.73
N ILE A 46 -8.05 -20.46 36.80
CA ILE A 46 -6.60 -20.68 36.94
C ILE A 46 -6.36 -21.91 37.82
N ASP A 47 -5.47 -22.80 37.37
CA ASP A 47 -4.79 -23.74 38.25
C ASP A 47 -3.54 -23.06 38.84
N ASP A 48 -3.58 -22.73 40.14
CA ASP A 48 -2.50 -21.98 40.84
C ASP A 48 -1.11 -22.64 40.72
N SER A 49 -1.07 -23.97 40.56
CA SER A 49 0.16 -24.75 40.39
C SER A 49 0.85 -24.51 39.03
N LEU A 50 0.08 -24.36 37.96
CA LEU A 50 0.60 -24.08 36.62
C LEU A 50 1.20 -22.66 36.56
N LEU A 51 0.54 -21.71 37.21
CA LEU A 51 0.97 -20.30 37.24
C LEU A 51 2.29 -20.13 37.99
N LEU A 52 2.48 -20.88 39.08
CA LEU A 52 3.74 -20.92 39.83
C LEU A 52 4.89 -21.50 38.99
N MET A 53 4.64 -22.57 38.24
CA MET A 53 5.64 -23.21 37.38
C MET A 53 6.10 -22.24 36.27
N LEU A 54 5.15 -21.60 35.59
CA LEU A 54 5.41 -20.59 34.55
C LEU A 54 6.19 -19.39 35.10
N PHE A 55 5.90 -18.96 36.33
CA PHE A 55 6.62 -17.87 37.00
C PHE A 55 8.12 -18.13 37.16
N TRP A 56 8.49 -19.29 37.70
CA TRP A 56 9.90 -19.64 37.90
C TRP A 56 10.66 -19.88 36.60
N ILE A 57 10.00 -20.45 35.58
CA ILE A 57 10.59 -20.65 34.25
C ILE A 57 10.87 -19.30 33.57
N LEU A 58 9.91 -18.37 33.57
CA LEU A 58 10.04 -17.09 32.88
C LEU A 58 10.98 -16.11 33.60
N THR A 59 11.04 -16.16 34.94
CA THR A 59 12.04 -15.41 35.71
C THR A 59 13.46 -15.93 35.46
N GLY A 60 13.64 -17.26 35.39
CA GLY A 60 14.91 -17.87 34.99
C GLY A 60 15.35 -17.47 33.57
N LEU A 61 14.44 -17.50 32.60
CA LEU A 61 14.69 -17.03 31.23
C LEU A 61 15.02 -15.53 31.16
N SER A 62 14.42 -14.71 32.02
CA SER A 62 14.75 -13.28 32.09
C SER A 62 16.15 -13.02 32.64
N VAL A 63 16.61 -13.79 33.62
CA VAL A 63 17.99 -13.66 34.14
C VAL A 63 19.01 -14.10 33.09
N LEU A 64 18.74 -15.20 32.37
CA LEU A 64 19.57 -15.66 31.25
C LEU A 64 19.56 -14.67 30.07
N GLY A 65 18.42 -14.03 29.80
CA GLY A 65 18.27 -13.02 28.76
C GLY A 65 19.07 -11.74 29.04
N VAL A 66 19.12 -11.28 30.28
CA VAL A 66 19.96 -10.12 30.67
C VAL A 66 21.46 -10.42 30.48
N PHE A 67 21.87 -11.68 30.64
CA PHE A 67 23.24 -12.12 30.40
C PHE A 67 23.59 -12.28 28.91
N SER A 68 22.59 -12.57 28.08
CA SER A 68 22.75 -12.66 26.63
C SER A 68 22.38 -11.33 25.97
N GLN A 69 23.37 -10.53 25.57
CA GLN A 69 23.21 -9.24 24.87
C GLN A 69 22.25 -9.24 23.65
N ARG A 70 21.78 -10.41 23.20
CA ARG A 70 20.83 -10.57 22.09
C ARG A 70 19.35 -10.43 22.49
N TYR A 71 18.98 -10.74 23.73
CA TYR A 71 17.60 -10.65 24.20
C TYR A 71 17.45 -9.40 25.07
N GLY A 72 16.89 -8.32 24.51
CA GLY A 72 16.79 -7.01 25.17
C GLY A 72 15.87 -6.95 26.41
N LEU A 73 15.21 -5.83 26.68
CA LEU A 73 14.31 -5.64 27.84
C LEU A 73 13.00 -6.47 27.83
N GLN A 74 12.79 -7.31 26.82
CA GLN A 74 11.54 -8.05 26.58
C GLN A 74 11.22 -9.13 27.65
N PRO A 75 12.13 -10.05 28.01
CA PRO A 75 11.85 -11.03 29.05
C PRO A 75 11.70 -10.39 30.43
N LEU A 76 12.36 -9.24 30.68
CA LEU A 76 12.16 -8.46 31.91
C LEU A 76 10.73 -7.91 32.00
N THR A 77 10.20 -7.34 30.92
CA THR A 77 8.79 -6.88 30.89
C THR A 77 7.80 -8.03 31.06
N ALA A 78 8.06 -9.19 30.46
CA ALA A 78 7.21 -10.37 30.62
C ALA A 78 7.24 -10.91 32.06
N ALA A 79 8.42 -10.93 32.70
CA ALA A 79 8.56 -11.34 34.10
C ALA A 79 7.83 -10.40 35.07
N LEU A 80 7.86 -9.07 34.82
CA LEU A 80 7.12 -8.09 35.63
C LEU A 80 5.60 -8.26 35.48
N ILE A 81 5.13 -8.53 34.26
CA ILE A 81 3.71 -8.80 33.99
C ILE A 81 3.26 -10.07 34.73
N LEU A 82 4.04 -11.14 34.64
CA LEU A 82 3.72 -12.41 35.30
C LEU A 82 3.74 -12.29 36.83
N ARG A 83 4.69 -11.50 37.37
CA ARG A 83 4.70 -11.14 38.79
C ARG A 83 3.46 -10.36 39.20
N SER A 84 3.01 -9.42 38.36
CA SER A 84 1.77 -8.67 38.60
C SER A 84 0.56 -9.61 38.64
N ILE A 85 0.47 -10.56 37.69
CA ILE A 85 -0.61 -11.55 37.65
C ILE A 85 -0.65 -12.38 38.95
N TYR A 86 0.50 -12.85 39.44
CA TYR A 86 0.57 -13.65 40.67
C TYR A 86 0.12 -12.88 41.92
N HIS A 87 0.49 -11.61 42.06
CA HIS A 87 0.21 -10.84 43.27
C HIS A 87 -1.15 -10.13 43.26
N LEU A 88 -1.58 -9.61 42.10
CA LEU A 88 -2.77 -8.76 41.99
C LEU A 88 -3.98 -9.50 41.40
N GLY A 89 -3.75 -10.68 40.81
CA GLY A 89 -4.75 -11.41 40.03
C GLY A 89 -4.88 -10.86 38.60
N ILE A 90 -5.40 -11.70 37.70
CA ILE A 90 -5.44 -11.41 36.25
C ILE A 90 -6.28 -10.16 35.94
N GLY A 91 -7.47 -10.04 36.54
CA GLY A 91 -8.36 -8.90 36.27
C GLY A 91 -7.73 -7.56 36.64
N ASN A 92 -7.12 -7.45 37.83
CA ASN A 92 -6.46 -6.21 38.25
C ASN A 92 -5.23 -5.89 37.38
N THR A 93 -4.46 -6.91 36.99
CA THR A 93 -3.34 -6.72 36.07
C THR A 93 -3.81 -6.24 34.69
N LEU A 94 -4.92 -6.75 34.17
CA LEU A 94 -5.49 -6.29 32.89
C LEU A 94 -5.97 -4.84 32.96
N ILE A 95 -6.62 -4.43 34.05
CA ILE A 95 -7.02 -3.03 34.27
C ILE A 95 -5.78 -2.12 34.35
N LEU A 96 -4.72 -2.55 35.05
CA LEU A 96 -3.46 -1.81 35.15
C LEU A 96 -2.78 -1.65 33.78
N LEU A 97 -2.65 -2.74 33.02
CA LEU A 97 -2.02 -2.71 31.69
C LEU A 97 -2.88 -1.94 30.68
N GLY A 98 -4.21 -2.07 30.74
CA GLY A 98 -5.16 -1.36 29.90
C GLY A 98 -5.13 0.15 30.12
N SER A 99 -5.14 0.58 31.38
CA SER A 99 -4.99 2.00 31.73
C SER A 99 -3.62 2.56 31.32
N LEU A 100 -2.54 1.80 31.52
CA LEU A 100 -1.21 2.17 31.04
C LEU A 100 -1.16 2.29 29.51
N ASN A 101 -1.81 1.38 28.78
CA ASN A 101 -1.91 1.44 27.32
C ASN A 101 -2.64 2.72 26.87
N LEU A 102 -3.79 3.02 27.49
CA LEU A 102 -4.59 4.19 27.18
C LEU A 102 -3.81 5.48 27.44
N ILE A 103 -3.18 5.63 28.61
CA ILE A 103 -2.35 6.79 28.95
C ILE A 103 -1.22 6.94 27.93
N ASN A 104 -0.52 5.86 27.62
CA ASN A 104 0.56 5.87 26.64
C ASN A 104 0.05 6.27 25.23
N LYS A 105 -1.14 5.81 24.84
CA LYS A 105 -1.73 6.17 23.55
C LYS A 105 -2.14 7.65 23.51
N VAL A 106 -2.69 8.20 24.59
CA VAL A 106 -2.99 9.64 24.69
C VAL A 106 -1.70 10.46 24.54
N VAL A 107 -0.60 10.05 25.20
CA VAL A 107 0.72 10.68 25.02
C VAL A 107 1.20 10.59 23.57
N PHE A 108 1.01 9.43 22.92
CA PHE A 108 1.35 9.25 21.51
C PHE A 108 0.53 10.17 20.60
N VAL A 109 -0.78 10.29 20.79
CA VAL A 109 -1.64 11.18 19.99
C VAL A 109 -1.20 12.63 20.15
N VAL A 110 -0.96 13.09 21.38
CA VAL A 110 -0.45 14.45 21.63
C VAL A 110 0.91 14.65 20.95
N SER A 111 1.79 13.65 21.00
CA SER A 111 3.10 13.67 20.32
C SER A 111 2.97 13.71 18.80
N PHE A 112 2.01 12.97 18.22
CA PHE A 112 1.73 12.93 16.79
C PHE A 112 1.22 14.28 16.28
N VAL A 113 0.20 14.85 16.95
CA VAL A 113 -0.34 16.17 16.62
C VAL A 113 0.73 17.26 16.82
N GLY A 114 1.53 17.11 17.89
CA GLY A 114 2.66 17.98 18.19
C GLY A 114 3.78 17.92 17.15
N ASN A 115 4.09 16.76 16.59
CA ASN A 115 5.15 16.62 15.58
C ASN A 115 4.72 17.12 14.20
N ASN A 116 3.50 16.75 13.77
CA ASN A 116 2.98 17.10 12.44
C ASN A 116 2.50 18.55 12.35
N GLY A 117 2.22 19.21 13.48
CA GLY A 117 1.80 20.61 13.50
C GLY A 117 0.38 20.84 13.00
N THR A 118 -0.47 19.82 13.02
CA THR A 118 -1.87 19.87 12.58
C THR A 118 -2.71 20.87 13.39
N PHE A 119 -2.23 21.32 14.55
CA PHE A 119 -2.83 22.44 15.30
C PHE A 119 -2.92 23.75 14.50
N ILE A 120 -1.99 24.02 13.59
CA ILE A 120 -1.95 25.29 12.82
C ILE A 120 -2.97 25.29 11.68
N MET A 121 -3.29 24.12 11.12
CA MET A 121 -4.20 23.99 9.98
C MET A 121 -5.69 24.07 10.37
N GLY A 122 -5.98 24.17 11.67
CA GLY A 122 -7.32 24.29 12.22
C GLY A 122 -8.04 22.94 12.42
N TYR A 123 -9.09 22.94 13.24
CA TYR A 123 -9.80 21.71 13.66
C TYR A 123 -10.46 20.95 12.50
N LYS A 124 -10.99 21.66 11.49
CA LYS A 124 -11.64 21.02 10.33
C LYS A 124 -10.66 20.18 9.51
N ALA A 125 -9.45 20.68 9.29
CA ALA A 125 -8.42 19.94 8.56
C ALA A 125 -7.97 18.70 9.35
N MET A 126 -7.90 18.80 10.69
CA MET A 126 -7.52 17.69 11.56
C MET A 126 -8.53 16.52 11.53
N VAL A 127 -9.83 16.80 11.51
CA VAL A 127 -10.87 15.74 11.46
C VAL A 127 -10.96 15.08 10.08
N MET A 128 -10.57 15.78 9.02
CA MET A 128 -10.50 15.21 7.67
C MET A 128 -9.27 14.32 7.45
N ASP A 129 -8.29 14.36 8.35
CA ASP A 129 -7.09 13.54 8.27
C ASP A 129 -7.36 12.10 8.73
N VAL A 130 -7.21 11.15 7.80
CA VAL A 130 -7.46 9.72 8.03
C VAL A 130 -6.49 9.14 9.06
N GLU A 131 -5.24 9.62 9.10
CA GLU A 131 -4.24 9.14 10.08
C GLU A 131 -4.64 9.51 11.50
N PHE A 132 -5.15 10.74 11.70
CA PHE A 132 -5.67 11.19 12.98
C PHE A 132 -6.89 10.39 13.41
N LEU A 133 -7.85 10.18 12.49
CA LEU A 133 -9.05 9.38 12.76
C LEU A 133 -8.71 7.94 13.17
N TYR A 134 -7.70 7.34 12.55
CA TYR A 134 -7.21 6.00 12.93
C TYR A 134 -6.69 5.98 14.38
N HIS A 135 -5.90 6.97 14.78
CA HIS A 135 -5.40 7.05 16.16
C HIS A 135 -6.48 7.38 17.17
N LEU A 136 -7.49 8.18 16.80
CA LEU A 136 -8.67 8.44 17.61
C LEU A 136 -9.50 7.16 17.81
N ALA A 137 -9.74 6.40 16.74
CA ALA A 137 -10.44 5.12 16.80
C ALA A 137 -9.72 4.13 17.73
N TYR A 138 -8.38 4.08 17.68
CA TYR A 138 -7.58 3.26 18.60
C TYR A 138 -7.83 3.65 20.07
N VAL A 139 -7.83 4.96 20.39
CA VAL A 139 -8.12 5.44 21.76
C VAL A 139 -9.53 5.02 22.18
N LEU A 140 -10.53 5.18 21.31
CA LEU A 140 -11.91 4.74 21.58
C LEU A 140 -11.98 3.23 21.85
N THR A 141 -11.36 2.39 21.02
CA THR A 141 -11.32 0.94 21.24
C THR A 141 -10.60 0.56 22.53
N SER A 142 -9.53 1.29 22.90
CA SER A 142 -8.84 1.08 24.17
C SER A 142 -9.70 1.47 25.38
N THR A 143 -10.53 2.52 25.27
CA THR A 143 -11.49 2.88 26.33
C THR A 143 -12.61 1.84 26.45
N LEU A 144 -13.13 1.33 25.33
CA LEU A 144 -14.13 0.25 25.34
C LEU A 144 -13.55 -1.05 25.92
N GLY A 145 -12.28 -1.36 25.66
CA GLY A 145 -11.56 -2.47 26.26
C GLY A 145 -11.43 -2.39 27.79
N LEU A 146 -11.33 -1.17 28.33
CA LEU A 146 -11.19 -0.96 29.77
C LEU A 146 -12.54 -0.93 30.51
N PHE A 147 -13.57 -0.35 29.90
CA PHE A 147 -14.86 -0.10 30.59
C PHE A 147 -15.99 -1.05 30.20
N VAL A 148 -15.95 -1.66 29.01
CA VAL A 148 -17.05 -2.51 28.51
C VAL A 148 -16.68 -3.98 28.57
N HIS A 149 -15.65 -4.39 27.83
CA HIS A 149 -15.22 -5.79 27.78
C HIS A 149 -13.79 -5.94 27.25
N GLU A 150 -13.00 -6.83 27.84
CA GLU A 150 -11.57 -6.98 27.52
C GLU A 150 -11.33 -7.48 26.08
N LEU A 151 -12.28 -8.18 25.48
CA LEU A 151 -12.17 -8.66 24.09
C LEU A 151 -12.04 -7.53 23.05
N PHE A 152 -12.42 -6.29 23.37
CA PHE A 152 -12.17 -5.14 22.47
C PHE A 152 -10.67 -4.88 22.25
N TYR A 153 -9.79 -5.35 23.14
CA TYR A 153 -8.34 -5.27 22.94
C TYR A 153 -7.86 -6.05 21.70
N SER A 154 -8.62 -7.03 21.21
CA SER A 154 -8.30 -7.78 19.99
C SER A 154 -8.22 -6.89 18.75
N ILE A 155 -9.06 -5.84 18.69
CA ILE A 155 -9.06 -4.88 17.58
C ILE A 155 -7.75 -4.08 17.53
N LEU A 156 -7.10 -3.87 18.68
CA LEU A 156 -5.82 -3.13 18.73
C LEU A 156 -4.69 -3.87 18.02
N LEU A 157 -4.80 -5.19 17.82
CA LEU A 157 -3.79 -5.97 17.09
C LEU A 157 -3.69 -5.60 15.62
N PHE A 158 -4.75 -5.02 15.04
CA PHE A 158 -4.72 -4.51 13.66
C PHE A 158 -3.71 -3.37 13.47
N ASP A 159 -3.21 -2.76 14.55
CA ASP A 159 -2.10 -1.79 14.48
C ASP A 159 -0.81 -2.39 13.90
N LEU A 160 -0.67 -3.72 13.89
CA LEU A 160 0.42 -4.40 13.18
C LEU A 160 0.44 -4.02 11.68
N ILE A 161 -0.73 -3.87 11.05
CA ILE A 161 -0.85 -3.53 9.63
C ILE A 161 -0.28 -2.15 9.34
N TYR A 162 -0.55 -1.17 10.20
CA TYR A 162 -0.07 0.20 10.03
C TYR A 162 1.43 0.32 10.28
N ARG A 163 1.97 -0.50 11.21
CA ARG A 163 3.38 -0.43 11.60
C ARG A 163 4.33 -1.10 10.61
N GLU A 164 3.84 -2.09 9.86
CA GLU A 164 4.66 -2.92 8.98
C GLU A 164 4.34 -2.65 7.51
N GLU A 165 5.24 -1.96 6.80
CA GLU A 165 5.05 -1.58 5.39
C GLU A 165 4.82 -2.80 4.49
N THR A 166 5.47 -3.93 4.79
CA THR A 166 5.34 -5.16 4.02
C THR A 166 3.91 -5.71 4.06
N LEU A 167 3.28 -5.77 5.24
CA LEU A 167 1.89 -6.20 5.42
C LEU A 167 0.90 -5.21 4.81
N PHE A 168 1.16 -3.92 4.94
CA PHE A 168 0.33 -2.89 4.31
C PHE A 168 0.32 -3.05 2.78
N ASN A 169 1.49 -3.34 2.18
CA ASN A 169 1.60 -3.59 0.74
C ASN A 169 0.81 -4.84 0.29
N VAL A 170 0.74 -5.89 1.12
CA VAL A 170 -0.10 -7.07 0.86
C VAL A 170 -1.59 -6.71 0.87
N ILE A 171 -2.04 -5.87 1.79
CA ILE A 171 -3.44 -5.40 1.80
C ILE A 171 -3.70 -4.48 0.60
N LYS A 172 -2.71 -3.67 0.22
CA LYS A 172 -2.79 -2.79 -0.95
C LYS A 172 -2.97 -3.58 -2.25
N SER A 173 -2.41 -4.77 -2.38
CA SER A 173 -2.60 -5.60 -3.58
C SER A 173 -4.06 -6.01 -3.77
N VAL A 174 -4.79 -6.28 -2.68
CA VAL A 174 -6.22 -6.61 -2.73
C VAL A 174 -7.08 -5.35 -2.92
N THR A 175 -6.75 -4.25 -2.25
CA THR A 175 -7.60 -3.03 -2.28
C THR A 175 -7.44 -2.21 -3.57
N ARG A 176 -6.28 -2.25 -4.23
CA ARG A 176 -6.02 -1.47 -5.45
C ARG A 176 -6.97 -1.82 -6.60
N ASN A 177 -7.11 -3.11 -6.92
CA ASN A 177 -8.07 -3.60 -7.92
C ASN A 177 -9.33 -4.17 -7.26
N GLY A 178 -9.73 -3.62 -6.10
CA GLY A 178 -10.88 -4.10 -5.33
C GLY A 178 -12.20 -4.08 -6.11
N ARG A 179 -12.36 -3.15 -7.08
CA ARG A 179 -13.52 -3.13 -7.99
C ARG A 179 -13.62 -4.42 -8.82
N SER A 180 -12.51 -4.88 -9.39
CA SER A 180 -12.48 -6.10 -10.20
C SER A 180 -12.78 -7.33 -9.34
N ILE A 181 -12.19 -7.41 -8.14
CA ILE A 181 -12.47 -8.50 -7.18
C ILE A 181 -13.95 -8.51 -6.77
N LEU A 182 -14.53 -7.35 -6.48
CA LEU A 182 -15.94 -7.23 -6.13
C LEU A 182 -16.86 -7.65 -7.28
N LEU A 183 -16.54 -7.27 -8.53
CA LEU A 183 -17.28 -7.68 -9.72
C LEU A 183 -17.18 -9.20 -9.95
N THR A 184 -16.01 -9.80 -9.76
CA THR A 184 -15.84 -11.26 -9.83
C THR A 184 -16.59 -11.98 -8.71
N ALA A 185 -16.60 -11.45 -7.49
CA ALA A 185 -17.37 -12.00 -6.39
C ALA A 185 -18.88 -11.89 -6.64
N LEU A 186 -19.34 -10.79 -7.27
CA LEU A 186 -20.72 -10.63 -7.70
C LEU A 186 -21.10 -11.63 -8.80
N LEU A 187 -20.20 -11.85 -9.78
CA LEU A 187 -20.37 -12.89 -10.79
C LEU A 187 -20.46 -14.28 -10.15
N ALA A 188 -19.60 -14.58 -9.16
CA ALA A 188 -19.65 -15.81 -8.39
C ALA A 188 -21.00 -15.99 -7.70
N LEU A 189 -21.51 -14.94 -7.06
CA LEU A 189 -22.81 -14.94 -6.39
C LEU A 189 -23.96 -15.17 -7.37
N ILE A 190 -23.93 -14.53 -8.54
CA ILE A 190 -24.93 -14.73 -9.60
C ILE A 190 -24.90 -16.17 -10.12
N LEU A 191 -23.70 -16.74 -10.35
CA LEU A 191 -23.57 -18.12 -10.79
C LEU A 191 -24.08 -19.10 -9.73
N VAL A 192 -23.68 -18.93 -8.47
CA VAL A 192 -24.19 -19.72 -7.34
C VAL A 192 -25.71 -19.63 -7.28
N TYR A 193 -26.28 -18.44 -7.43
CA TYR A 193 -27.73 -18.23 -7.47
C TYR A 193 -28.42 -19.03 -8.60
N LEU A 194 -27.87 -19.02 -9.81
CA LEU A 194 -28.41 -19.80 -10.94
C LEU A 194 -28.35 -21.31 -10.66
N PHE A 195 -27.22 -21.81 -10.15
CA PHE A 195 -27.09 -23.20 -9.75
C PHE A 195 -28.07 -23.56 -8.63
N SER A 196 -28.30 -22.68 -7.66
CA SER A 196 -29.29 -22.89 -6.60
C SER A 196 -30.74 -22.94 -7.11
N ILE A 197 -31.11 -22.20 -8.15
CA ILE A 197 -32.44 -22.32 -8.78
C ILE A 197 -32.59 -23.69 -9.42
N VAL A 198 -31.59 -24.13 -10.19
CA VAL A 198 -31.62 -25.45 -10.84
C VAL A 198 -31.65 -26.56 -9.79
N GLY A 199 -30.85 -26.44 -8.72
CA GLY A 199 -30.85 -27.35 -7.59
C GLY A 199 -32.20 -27.39 -6.88
N PHE A 200 -32.85 -26.24 -6.66
CA PHE A 200 -34.17 -26.15 -6.02
C PHE A 200 -35.30 -26.74 -6.88
N LEU A 201 -35.24 -26.59 -8.20
CA LEU A 201 -36.29 -27.10 -9.10
C LEU A 201 -36.14 -28.58 -9.42
N CYS A 202 -34.91 -29.06 -9.65
CA CYS A 202 -34.65 -30.40 -10.16
C CYS A 202 -34.10 -31.38 -9.11
N LEU A 203 -33.41 -30.89 -8.07
CA LEU A 203 -32.61 -31.71 -7.14
C LEU A 203 -33.01 -31.46 -5.67
N LYS A 204 -34.20 -30.90 -5.42
CA LYS A 204 -34.66 -30.51 -4.08
C LYS A 204 -34.56 -31.63 -3.06
N GLU A 205 -34.89 -32.85 -3.48
CA GLU A 205 -34.94 -34.03 -2.61
C GLU A 205 -33.55 -34.56 -2.23
N ASP A 206 -32.50 -34.19 -2.98
CA ASP A 206 -31.12 -34.64 -2.73
C ASP A 206 -30.37 -33.76 -1.73
N PHE A 207 -30.92 -32.59 -1.36
CA PHE A 207 -30.38 -31.67 -0.34
C PHE A 207 -30.69 -32.15 1.07
N ILE A 208 -30.11 -33.28 1.43
CA ILE A 208 -30.18 -33.88 2.76
C ILE A 208 -28.88 -33.56 3.49
N MET A 209 -28.99 -32.94 4.66
CA MET A 209 -27.85 -32.66 5.52
C MET A 209 -28.03 -33.34 6.86
N GLU A 210 -27.00 -34.05 7.30
CA GLU A 210 -26.86 -34.54 8.66
C GLU A 210 -26.70 -33.31 9.59
N VAL A 211 -27.63 -33.14 10.52
CA VAL A 211 -27.59 -32.02 11.48
C VAL A 211 -27.64 -32.56 12.89
N ASP A 212 -26.59 -32.31 13.67
CA ASP A 212 -26.59 -32.64 15.10
C ASP A 212 -27.71 -31.89 15.83
N PRO A 213 -28.70 -32.60 16.42
CA PRO A 213 -29.78 -31.95 17.14
C PRO A 213 -29.26 -31.31 18.43
N LEU A 214 -29.63 -30.05 18.67
CA LEU A 214 -29.29 -29.33 19.90
C LEU A 214 -29.75 -30.12 21.14
N LYS A 215 -28.82 -30.38 22.07
CA LYS A 215 -29.01 -31.21 23.29
C LYS A 215 -30.23 -30.84 24.15
N GLY A 216 -30.80 -29.65 24.00
CA GLY A 216 -32.02 -29.18 24.69
C GLY A 216 -33.28 -29.98 24.36
N PHE A 217 -33.42 -30.51 23.13
CA PHE A 217 -34.58 -31.30 22.73
C PHE A 217 -34.59 -32.70 23.36
N LYS A 218 -33.41 -33.28 23.60
CA LYS A 218 -33.30 -34.60 24.29
C LYS A 218 -33.74 -34.50 25.75
N LYS A 219 -33.53 -33.36 26.43
CA LYS A 219 -33.91 -33.16 27.84
C LYS A 219 -35.42 -32.99 28.03
N LEU A 220 -36.08 -32.25 27.14
CA LEU A 220 -37.54 -32.08 27.14
C LEU A 220 -38.26 -33.41 26.82
N SER A 221 -37.73 -34.19 25.88
CA SER A 221 -38.22 -35.54 25.55
C SER A 221 -38.07 -36.52 26.73
N LYS A 222 -36.96 -36.45 27.48
CA LYS A 222 -36.71 -37.31 28.64
C LYS A 222 -37.60 -36.96 29.85
N VAL A 223 -37.94 -35.68 30.03
CA VAL A 223 -38.87 -35.23 31.09
C VAL A 223 -40.32 -35.64 30.76
N LEU A 224 -40.73 -35.57 29.48
CA LEU A 224 -42.04 -36.06 29.05
C LEU A 224 -42.19 -37.58 29.26
N HIS A 225 -41.10 -38.34 29.14
CA HIS A 225 -41.08 -39.78 29.38
C HIS A 225 -41.15 -40.18 30.88
N LEU A 226 -40.81 -39.29 31.82
CA LEU A 226 -40.87 -39.58 33.26
C LEU A 226 -42.25 -39.30 33.88
N ASN A 227 -43.12 -38.53 33.22
CA ASN A 227 -44.46 -38.17 33.71
C ASN A 227 -45.59 -38.82 32.89
N GLY A 228 -45.53 -40.14 32.68
CA GLY A 228 -46.56 -40.89 31.96
C GLY A 228 -47.23 -41.97 32.81
N SER A 229 -48.21 -41.59 33.65
CA SER A 229 -49.34 -42.48 33.95
C SER A 229 -50.41 -42.27 32.87
N CYS A 230 -50.75 -43.36 32.18
CA CYS A 230 -51.92 -43.59 31.32
C CYS A 230 -52.45 -42.45 30.43
N THR A 231 -52.13 -42.50 29.13
CA THR A 231 -53.08 -42.77 28.02
C THR A 231 -52.29 -42.84 26.71
N LYS A 232 -52.46 -43.91 25.92
CA LYS A 232 -51.81 -44.05 24.60
C LYS A 232 -52.52 -43.11 23.60
N SER A 233 -52.12 -41.84 23.55
CA SER A 233 -52.58 -40.91 22.52
C SER A 233 -51.65 -40.94 21.30
N ARG A 234 -52.24 -40.66 20.13
CA ARG A 234 -51.64 -40.56 18.79
C ARG A 234 -50.41 -39.64 18.69
N GLU A 235 -50.12 -38.87 19.75
CA GLU A 235 -49.04 -37.88 19.86
C GLU A 235 -47.68 -38.52 20.21
N GLN A 236 -47.65 -39.63 20.93
CA GLN A 236 -46.39 -40.33 21.26
C GLN A 236 -45.71 -40.96 20.03
N LYS A 237 -46.48 -41.31 18.99
CA LYS A 237 -45.94 -41.75 17.70
C LYS A 237 -45.35 -40.59 16.88
N LYS A 238 -45.93 -39.38 16.99
CA LYS A 238 -45.38 -38.17 16.34
C LYS A 238 -44.04 -37.74 16.94
N PHE A 239 -43.86 -37.90 18.25
CA PHE A 239 -42.65 -37.45 18.94
C PHE A 239 -41.46 -38.42 18.82
N LYS A 240 -41.71 -39.73 18.64
CA LYS A 240 -40.65 -40.70 18.28
C LYS A 240 -40.22 -40.59 16.81
N ALA A 241 -41.16 -40.32 15.90
CA ALA A 241 -40.83 -40.07 14.50
C ALA A 241 -39.91 -38.84 14.32
N ALA A 242 -40.10 -37.79 15.13
CA ALA A 242 -39.26 -36.58 15.07
C ALA A 242 -37.84 -36.73 15.66
N ALA A 243 -37.53 -37.87 16.32
CA ALA A 243 -36.21 -38.15 16.88
C ALA A 243 -35.37 -39.11 16.01
N GLU A 244 -35.97 -39.70 14.98
CA GLU A 244 -35.33 -40.59 14.00
C GLU A 244 -35.01 -39.88 12.67
N ASP A 245 -35.44 -38.63 12.47
CA ASP A 245 -35.01 -37.79 11.36
C ASP A 245 -33.61 -37.19 11.67
N GLU A 246 -32.57 -38.01 11.58
CA GLU A 246 -31.15 -37.57 11.65
C GLU A 246 -30.77 -36.67 10.45
N ASP A 247 -31.60 -36.70 9.41
CA ASP A 247 -31.43 -36.05 8.11
C ASP A 247 -32.45 -34.93 7.91
N LYS A 248 -32.00 -33.67 8.00
CA LYS A 248 -32.86 -32.51 7.71
C LYS A 248 -32.68 -32.06 6.28
N ARG A 249 -33.80 -31.77 5.62
CA ARG A 249 -33.81 -31.14 4.29
C ARG A 249 -33.30 -29.72 4.40
N ALA A 250 -32.21 -29.41 3.71
CA ALA A 250 -31.53 -28.12 3.78
C ALA A 250 -32.05 -27.10 2.74
N CYS A 251 -32.90 -27.53 1.80
CA CYS A 251 -33.34 -26.74 0.64
C CYS A 251 -34.88 -26.70 0.52
N ASP A 252 -35.60 -26.45 1.61
CA ASP A 252 -37.07 -26.31 1.57
C ASP A 252 -37.54 -24.99 0.92
N THR A 253 -36.75 -23.93 1.07
CA THR A 253 -36.95 -22.63 0.44
C THR A 253 -35.76 -22.27 -0.46
N LEU A 254 -36.00 -21.47 -1.50
CA LEU A 254 -34.94 -21.04 -2.42
C LEU A 254 -33.81 -20.29 -1.69
N LEU A 255 -34.15 -19.44 -0.71
CA LEU A 255 -33.16 -18.73 0.11
C LEU A 255 -32.24 -19.69 0.86
N MET A 256 -32.82 -20.72 1.52
CA MET A 256 -32.03 -21.73 2.22
C MET A 256 -31.16 -22.54 1.25
N CYS A 257 -31.66 -22.82 0.04
CA CYS A 257 -30.86 -23.48 -0.98
C CYS A 257 -29.65 -22.63 -1.42
N ILE A 258 -29.85 -21.32 -1.62
CA ILE A 258 -28.75 -20.39 -1.95
C ILE A 258 -27.72 -20.35 -0.83
N VAL A 259 -28.15 -20.22 0.43
CA VAL A 259 -27.25 -20.21 1.59
C VAL A 259 -26.49 -21.53 1.72
N THR A 260 -27.16 -22.67 1.51
CA THR A 260 -26.55 -24.00 1.59
C THR A 260 -25.50 -24.19 0.50
N VAL A 261 -25.81 -23.86 -0.76
CA VAL A 261 -24.85 -23.96 -1.88
C VAL A 261 -23.70 -22.96 -1.71
N LEU A 262 -23.97 -21.73 -1.25
CA LEU A 262 -22.94 -20.73 -1.03
C LEU A 262 -21.97 -21.14 0.09
N ASN A 263 -22.48 -21.60 1.22
CA ASN A 263 -21.67 -21.95 2.39
C ASN A 263 -20.94 -23.28 2.20
N HIS A 264 -21.67 -24.35 1.89
CA HIS A 264 -21.08 -25.68 1.82
C HIS A 264 -20.52 -26.00 0.43
N GLY A 265 -21.14 -25.50 -0.64
CA GLY A 265 -20.67 -25.75 -2.01
C GLY A 265 -19.36 -25.03 -2.34
N LEU A 266 -19.14 -23.81 -1.86
CA LEU A 266 -17.86 -23.09 -2.08
C LEU A 266 -16.75 -23.51 -1.10
N ARG A 267 -17.10 -23.83 0.15
CA ARG A 267 -16.09 -24.07 1.21
C ARG A 267 -15.52 -25.48 1.23
N ASN A 268 -16.31 -26.48 0.82
CA ASN A 268 -15.89 -27.90 0.90
C ASN A 268 -14.89 -28.31 -0.20
N GLY A 269 -14.51 -27.42 -1.13
CA GLY A 269 -13.43 -27.63 -2.10
C GLY A 269 -13.80 -28.52 -3.30
N GLY A 270 -14.60 -29.58 -3.12
CA GLY A 270 -15.08 -30.45 -4.22
C GLY A 270 -16.39 -30.00 -4.86
N GLY A 271 -16.99 -28.91 -4.37
CA GLY A 271 -18.22 -28.33 -4.90
C GLY A 271 -19.48 -28.76 -4.14
N VAL A 272 -20.64 -28.44 -4.71
CA VAL A 272 -21.95 -28.77 -4.12
C VAL A 272 -22.24 -30.28 -4.11
N GLY A 273 -21.59 -31.04 -4.99
CA GLY A 273 -21.78 -32.49 -5.11
C GLY A 273 -21.44 -33.27 -3.85
N ASP A 274 -20.48 -32.79 -3.05
CA ASP A 274 -20.07 -33.42 -1.79
C ASP A 274 -21.08 -33.22 -0.65
N VAL A 275 -21.96 -32.22 -0.78
CA VAL A 275 -22.99 -31.89 0.22
C VAL A 275 -24.27 -32.68 -0.04
N LEU A 276 -24.52 -32.98 -1.30
CA LEU A 276 -25.72 -33.66 -1.77
C LEU A 276 -25.58 -35.17 -1.56
N ARG A 277 -26.71 -35.86 -1.40
CA ARG A 277 -26.73 -37.32 -1.31
C ARG A 277 -26.09 -37.93 -2.57
N LYS A 278 -25.32 -39.01 -2.38
CA LYS A 278 -24.76 -39.81 -3.48
C LYS A 278 -25.89 -40.61 -4.16
N PRO A 279 -26.24 -40.35 -5.43
CA PRO A 279 -27.31 -41.05 -6.13
C PRO A 279 -26.88 -42.49 -6.51
N SER A 280 -27.86 -43.39 -6.66
CA SER A 280 -27.60 -44.72 -7.24
C SER A 280 -27.44 -44.63 -8.78
N LYS A 281 -26.69 -45.56 -9.37
CA LYS A 281 -26.48 -45.67 -10.82
C LYS A 281 -27.77 -45.93 -11.62
N ASP A 282 -28.79 -46.48 -10.97
CA ASP A 282 -30.05 -46.90 -11.60
C ASP A 282 -31.10 -45.77 -11.65
N GLU A 283 -30.80 -44.61 -11.03
CA GLU A 283 -31.70 -43.46 -11.02
C GLU A 283 -31.67 -42.71 -12.38
N PRO A 284 -32.82 -42.34 -12.97
CA PRO A 284 -32.87 -41.73 -14.29
C PRO A 284 -32.19 -40.35 -14.36
N LEU A 285 -32.10 -39.65 -13.22
CA LEU A 285 -31.43 -38.34 -13.11
C LEU A 285 -29.92 -38.44 -12.83
N PHE A 286 -29.36 -39.65 -12.71
CA PHE A 286 -27.94 -39.85 -12.40
C PHE A 286 -26.99 -39.11 -13.38
N PRO A 287 -27.16 -39.20 -14.71
CA PRO A 287 -26.28 -38.48 -15.64
C PRO A 287 -26.40 -36.96 -15.52
N ALA A 288 -27.62 -36.45 -15.35
CA ALA A 288 -27.88 -35.02 -15.17
C ALA A 288 -27.26 -34.49 -13.88
N ARG A 289 -27.30 -35.28 -12.79
CA ARG A 289 -26.67 -34.99 -11.50
C ARG A 289 -25.14 -34.87 -11.64
N VAL A 290 -24.50 -35.83 -12.30
CA VAL A 290 -23.04 -35.81 -12.53
C VAL A 290 -22.63 -34.59 -13.34
N VAL A 291 -23.38 -34.26 -14.41
CA VAL A 291 -23.11 -33.06 -15.22
C VAL A 291 -23.28 -31.79 -14.38
N TYR A 292 -24.31 -31.70 -13.54
CA TYR A 292 -24.52 -30.56 -12.65
C TYR A 292 -23.35 -30.36 -11.68
N ASP A 293 -22.86 -31.44 -11.05
CA ASP A 293 -21.73 -31.37 -10.11
C ASP A 293 -20.42 -30.98 -10.80
N LEU A 294 -20.13 -31.56 -11.97
CA LEU A 294 -18.94 -31.23 -12.76
C LEU A 294 -18.99 -29.77 -13.26
N LEU A 295 -20.14 -29.31 -13.75
CA LEU A 295 -20.31 -27.92 -14.18
C LEU A 295 -20.11 -26.95 -13.02
N PHE A 296 -20.67 -27.24 -11.84
CA PHE A 296 -20.46 -26.42 -10.66
C PHE A 296 -18.97 -26.37 -10.28
N TYR A 297 -18.31 -27.52 -10.23
CA TYR A 297 -16.90 -27.62 -9.88
C TYR A 297 -15.99 -26.85 -10.86
N PHE A 298 -16.11 -27.10 -12.17
CA PHE A 298 -15.25 -26.44 -13.15
C PHE A 298 -15.54 -24.94 -13.27
N ILE A 299 -16.81 -24.53 -13.30
CA ILE A 299 -17.17 -23.13 -13.51
C ILE A 299 -16.95 -22.31 -12.23
N VAL A 300 -17.51 -22.74 -11.10
CA VAL A 300 -17.54 -21.91 -9.89
C VAL A 300 -16.25 -22.05 -9.08
N ILE A 301 -15.74 -23.27 -8.89
CA ILE A 301 -14.53 -23.48 -8.10
C ILE A 301 -13.28 -23.22 -8.93
N ILE A 302 -13.11 -23.91 -10.06
CA ILE A 302 -11.86 -23.82 -10.83
C ILE A 302 -11.74 -22.50 -11.58
N ILE A 303 -12.77 -22.03 -12.28
CA ILE A 303 -12.66 -20.78 -13.06
C ILE A 303 -12.83 -19.56 -12.15
N VAL A 304 -13.97 -19.43 -11.47
CA VAL A 304 -14.30 -18.17 -10.78
C VAL A 304 -13.42 -17.92 -9.54
N LEU A 305 -13.21 -18.93 -8.68
CA LEU A 305 -12.40 -18.74 -7.47
C LEU A 305 -10.93 -18.48 -7.80
N ASN A 306 -10.36 -19.18 -8.80
CA ASN A 306 -9.00 -18.93 -9.26
C ASN A 306 -8.87 -17.63 -10.04
N LEU A 307 -9.93 -17.10 -10.66
CA LEU A 307 -9.92 -15.77 -11.26
C LEU A 307 -9.70 -14.69 -10.19
N ILE A 308 -10.31 -14.84 -9.01
CA ILE A 308 -10.08 -13.91 -7.87
C ILE A 308 -8.60 -13.94 -7.46
N PHE A 309 -8.01 -15.13 -7.27
CA PHE A 309 -6.59 -15.25 -6.97
C PHE A 309 -5.70 -14.73 -8.10
N GLY A 310 -6.07 -14.97 -9.35
CA GLY A 310 -5.37 -14.46 -10.54
C GLY A 310 -5.29 -12.93 -10.55
N VAL A 311 -6.40 -12.25 -10.27
CA VAL A 311 -6.43 -10.78 -10.15
C VAL A 311 -5.54 -10.28 -9.01
N ILE A 312 -5.48 -10.99 -7.88
CA ILE A 312 -4.62 -10.64 -6.74
C ILE A 312 -3.13 -10.84 -7.06
N ILE A 313 -2.78 -11.88 -7.82
CA ILE A 313 -1.38 -12.13 -8.23
C ILE A 313 -0.93 -11.06 -9.22
N ASP A 314 -1.79 -10.69 -10.18
CA ASP A 314 -1.54 -9.64 -11.16
C ASP A 314 -1.31 -8.28 -10.47
N THR A 315 -2.15 -7.91 -9.51
CA THR A 315 -1.97 -6.67 -8.74
C THR A 315 -0.68 -6.65 -7.92
N PHE A 316 -0.25 -7.80 -7.42
CA PHE A 316 1.00 -7.92 -6.69
C PHE A 316 2.21 -7.72 -7.62
N ALA A 317 2.15 -8.27 -8.83
CA ALA A 317 3.17 -8.05 -9.86
C ALA A 317 3.23 -6.57 -10.29
N ASP A 318 2.09 -5.91 -10.45
CA ASP A 318 2.01 -4.47 -10.76
C ASP A 318 2.63 -3.61 -9.67
N LEU A 319 2.25 -3.83 -8.40
CA LEU A 319 2.79 -3.07 -7.27
C LEU A 319 4.31 -3.23 -7.13
N ARG A 320 4.83 -4.42 -7.41
CA ARG A 320 6.27 -4.68 -7.43
C ARG A 320 6.96 -3.92 -8.55
N SER A 321 6.43 -4.01 -9.77
CA SER A 321 6.97 -3.32 -10.95
C SER A 321 6.97 -1.80 -10.78
N GLU A 322 5.89 -1.24 -10.21
CA GLU A 322 5.84 0.19 -9.91
C GLU A 322 6.82 0.63 -8.83
N LYS A 323 6.97 -0.15 -7.76
CA LYS A 323 7.96 0.16 -6.70
C LYS A 323 9.37 0.14 -7.29
N GLN A 324 9.70 -0.89 -8.08
CA GLN A 324 10.99 -1.00 -8.75
C GLN A 324 11.23 0.17 -9.72
N LYS A 325 10.24 0.51 -10.57
CA LYS A 325 10.35 1.65 -11.49
C LYS A 325 10.55 2.97 -10.76
N LYS A 326 9.85 3.19 -9.64
CA LYS A 326 10.04 4.40 -8.82
C LYS A 326 11.44 4.46 -8.21
N GLU A 327 11.93 3.35 -7.65
CA GLU A 327 13.28 3.27 -7.09
C GLU A 327 14.36 3.45 -8.16
N GLU A 328 14.13 2.96 -9.37
CA GLU A 328 15.01 3.16 -10.52
C GLU A 328 15.06 4.63 -10.91
N ILE A 329 13.92 5.27 -11.17
CA ILE A 329 13.84 6.70 -11.52
C ILE A 329 14.51 7.58 -10.46
N LEU A 330 14.30 7.30 -9.17
CA LEU A 330 14.93 8.05 -8.08
C LEU A 330 16.46 7.91 -8.03
N LYS A 331 17.02 6.81 -8.56
CA LYS A 331 18.47 6.55 -8.59
C LYS A 331 19.13 7.01 -9.88
N THR A 332 18.40 6.96 -11.00
CA THR A 332 18.95 7.22 -12.33
C THR A 332 18.61 8.61 -12.85
N THR A 333 17.57 9.27 -12.32
CA THR A 333 17.09 10.56 -12.83
C THR A 333 17.21 11.64 -11.77
N CYS A 334 17.72 12.81 -12.15
CA CYS A 334 17.80 13.96 -11.25
C CYS A 334 16.39 14.56 -11.01
N PHE A 335 16.02 14.78 -9.75
CA PHE A 335 14.68 15.27 -9.36
C PHE A 335 14.31 16.64 -9.92
N ILE A 336 15.31 17.53 -10.10
CA ILE A 336 15.07 18.92 -10.51
C ILE A 336 15.04 19.03 -12.03
N CYS A 337 16.10 18.62 -12.71
CA CYS A 337 16.24 18.82 -14.16
C CYS A 337 15.66 17.67 -14.99
N GLY A 338 15.44 16.48 -14.42
CA GLY A 338 14.95 15.32 -15.16
C GLY A 338 15.98 14.63 -16.06
N LEU A 339 17.27 14.98 -15.94
CA LEU A 339 18.33 14.32 -16.69
C LEU A 339 18.66 12.96 -16.09
N GLU A 340 18.87 11.99 -16.98
CA GLU A 340 19.33 10.65 -16.64
C GLU A 340 20.83 10.64 -16.32
N ARG A 341 21.24 9.66 -15.52
CA ARG A 341 22.61 9.46 -15.02
C ARG A 341 23.60 9.25 -16.18
N ASP A 342 23.15 8.62 -17.27
CA ASP A 342 23.95 8.35 -18.47
C ASP A 342 24.57 9.62 -19.08
N LYS A 343 23.94 10.79 -18.93
CA LYS A 343 24.43 12.07 -19.48
C LYS A 343 25.67 12.61 -18.76
N PHE A 344 25.89 12.17 -17.53
CA PHE A 344 27.03 12.57 -16.70
C PHE A 344 28.18 11.57 -16.77
N ASP A 345 27.94 10.37 -17.32
CA ASP A 345 28.98 9.40 -17.59
C ASP A 345 29.94 9.98 -18.64
N ASN A 346 31.23 10.03 -18.32
CA ASN A 346 32.31 10.65 -19.12
C ASN A 346 32.37 12.19 -19.11
N LYS A 347 31.70 12.87 -18.18
CA LYS A 347 31.88 14.31 -17.93
C LYS A 347 32.72 14.55 -16.68
N THR A 348 33.17 15.79 -16.51
CA THR A 348 34.00 16.21 -15.36
C THR A 348 33.23 16.16 -14.05
N VAL A 349 31.91 16.37 -14.10
CA VAL A 349 31.01 16.36 -12.94
C VAL A 349 30.28 15.02 -12.88
N SER A 350 30.38 14.35 -11.74
CA SER A 350 29.65 13.10 -11.48
C SER A 350 28.16 13.35 -11.20
N PHE A 351 27.32 12.34 -11.41
CA PHE A 351 25.89 12.43 -11.11
C PHE A 351 25.64 12.70 -9.61
N GLU A 352 26.43 12.11 -8.72
CA GLU A 352 26.33 12.33 -7.27
C GLU A 352 26.67 13.77 -6.88
N GLU A 353 27.66 14.38 -7.53
CA GLU A 353 28.01 15.77 -7.31
C GLU A 353 26.93 16.70 -7.85
N HIS A 354 26.38 16.40 -9.03
CA HIS A 354 25.25 17.12 -9.63
C HIS A 354 24.04 17.17 -8.68
N ILE A 355 23.60 16.04 -8.11
CA ILE A 355 22.42 16.03 -7.23
C ILE A 355 22.66 16.65 -5.85
N ASN A 356 23.89 16.60 -5.33
CA ASN A 356 24.19 17.06 -3.97
C ASN A 356 24.59 18.52 -3.90
N LEU A 357 25.30 19.03 -4.92
CA LEU A 357 25.81 20.40 -4.95
C LEU A 357 25.01 21.29 -5.90
N GLU A 358 24.85 20.91 -7.17
CA GLU A 358 24.18 21.75 -8.18
C GLU A 358 22.65 21.74 -8.00
N HIS A 359 22.04 20.56 -8.01
CA HIS A 359 20.59 20.34 -8.02
C HIS A 359 20.09 19.70 -6.72
N ASN A 360 20.54 20.23 -5.58
CA ASN A 360 20.05 19.79 -4.28
C ASN A 360 18.62 20.27 -4.04
N ILE A 361 17.71 19.33 -3.80
CA ILE A 361 16.27 19.57 -3.57
C ILE A 361 16.04 20.58 -2.42
N TRP A 362 16.84 20.49 -1.36
CA TRP A 362 16.69 21.34 -0.18
C TRP A 362 17.11 22.79 -0.43
N ASN A 363 18.12 23.02 -1.29
CA ASN A 363 18.57 24.37 -1.61
C ASN A 363 17.47 25.19 -2.30
N TYR A 364 16.68 24.56 -3.18
CA TYR A 364 15.50 25.21 -3.79
C TYR A 364 14.45 25.57 -2.74
N LEU A 365 14.18 24.69 -1.77
CA LEU A 365 13.25 24.98 -0.68
C LEU A 365 13.75 26.13 0.20
N TYR A 366 15.04 26.14 0.55
CA TYR A 366 15.64 27.23 1.33
C TYR A 366 15.57 28.56 0.59
N PHE A 367 15.78 28.58 -0.73
CA PHE A 367 15.67 29.78 -1.53
C PHE A 367 14.24 30.34 -1.57
N ILE A 368 13.22 29.48 -1.72
CA ILE A 368 11.81 29.91 -1.69
C ILE A 368 11.45 30.50 -0.31
N VAL A 369 11.93 29.88 0.77
CA VAL A 369 11.72 30.39 2.13
C VAL A 369 12.44 31.73 2.34
N LEU A 370 13.67 31.87 1.85
CA LEU A 370 14.41 33.13 1.87
C LEU A 370 13.61 34.25 1.17
N LEU A 371 13.07 34.00 -0.02
CA LEU A 371 12.26 34.99 -0.73
C LEU A 371 11.01 35.41 0.05
N ARG A 372 10.40 34.51 0.83
CA ARG A 372 9.21 34.83 1.64
C ARG A 372 9.53 35.67 2.88
N GLU A 373 10.69 35.46 3.49
CA GLU A 373 11.10 36.17 4.71
C GLU A 373 11.85 37.48 4.44
N LYS A 374 12.58 37.57 3.33
CA LYS A 374 13.40 38.73 2.97
C LYS A 374 12.54 39.91 2.50
N ASN A 375 12.94 41.13 2.86
CA ASN A 375 12.28 42.35 2.42
C ASN A 375 12.37 42.51 0.90
N LYS A 376 11.24 42.92 0.28
CA LYS A 376 11.13 43.06 -1.18
C LYS A 376 12.09 44.11 -1.78
N THR A 377 12.49 45.11 -1.00
CA THR A 377 13.44 46.16 -1.43
C THR A 377 14.87 45.64 -1.55
N ASP A 378 15.18 44.56 -0.84
CA ASP A 378 16.54 44.01 -0.74
C ASP A 378 16.75 42.87 -1.73
N TYR A 379 15.75 42.60 -2.58
CA TYR A 379 15.85 41.56 -3.59
C TYR A 379 16.91 41.90 -4.62
N THR A 380 17.74 40.91 -4.94
CA THR A 380 18.62 40.98 -6.12
C THR A 380 17.79 40.86 -7.41
N GLY A 381 18.41 41.13 -8.57
CA GLY A 381 17.74 40.99 -9.88
C GLY A 381 17.11 39.60 -10.08
N PRO A 382 17.87 38.50 -9.92
CA PRO A 382 17.34 37.15 -10.03
C PRO A 382 16.29 36.80 -8.97
N GLU A 383 16.46 37.26 -7.72
CA GLU A 383 15.47 37.07 -6.65
C GLU A 383 14.13 37.73 -7.00
N SER A 384 14.16 38.95 -7.53
CA SER A 384 12.98 39.69 -7.98
C SER A 384 12.27 38.97 -9.13
N TYR A 385 13.03 38.44 -10.08
CA TYR A 385 12.50 37.64 -11.18
C TYR A 385 11.78 36.38 -10.66
N VAL A 386 12.42 35.59 -9.81
CA VAL A 386 11.81 34.37 -9.26
C VAL A 386 10.61 34.70 -8.37
N ALA A 387 10.66 35.76 -7.55
CA ALA A 387 9.52 36.21 -6.75
C ALA A 387 8.32 36.59 -7.62
N HIS A 388 8.54 37.23 -8.77
CA HIS A 388 7.50 37.53 -9.76
C HIS A 388 6.93 36.25 -10.39
N MET A 389 7.77 35.29 -10.76
CA MET A 389 7.35 34.00 -11.32
C MET A 389 6.50 33.20 -10.33
N ILE A 390 6.91 33.15 -9.05
CA ILE A 390 6.14 32.52 -7.97
C ILE A 390 4.77 33.19 -7.79
N LYS A 391 4.72 34.53 -7.81
CA LYS A 391 3.45 35.27 -7.69
C LYS A 391 2.47 34.95 -8.83
N ASN A 392 3.00 34.70 -10.03
CA ASN A 392 2.21 34.34 -11.20
C ASN A 392 1.96 32.82 -11.34
N ASN A 393 2.38 32.01 -10.36
CA ASN A 393 2.34 30.55 -10.41
C ASN A 393 3.06 29.96 -11.65
N ASN A 394 4.09 30.62 -12.17
CA ASN A 394 4.92 30.11 -13.25
C ASN A 394 6.14 29.35 -12.70
N LEU A 395 6.32 28.09 -13.13
CA LEU A 395 7.40 27.18 -12.74
C LEU A 395 8.57 27.13 -13.74
N ASP A 396 8.55 27.94 -14.80
CA ASP A 396 9.56 27.93 -15.87
C ASP A 396 10.97 28.35 -15.42
N TRP A 397 11.11 28.89 -14.20
CA TRP A 397 12.41 29.24 -13.64
C TRP A 397 13.20 28.03 -13.13
N PHE A 398 12.56 26.85 -12.98
CA PHE A 398 13.27 25.60 -12.71
C PHE A 398 13.95 25.09 -13.99
N PRO A 399 15.19 24.57 -13.92
CA PRO A 399 15.85 24.01 -15.09
C PRO A 399 15.11 22.74 -15.55
N ARG A 400 14.84 22.63 -16.86
CA ARG A 400 14.20 21.45 -17.47
C ARG A 400 15.11 20.86 -18.52
N MET A 401 15.48 19.59 -18.36
CA MET A 401 16.34 18.82 -19.27
C MET A 401 17.69 19.49 -19.56
N GLN A 402 18.20 20.31 -18.63
CA GLN A 402 19.41 21.11 -18.79
C GLN A 402 20.18 21.21 -17.47
N ALA A 403 21.51 21.29 -17.55
CA ALA A 403 22.42 21.47 -16.42
C ALA A 403 23.68 22.21 -16.88
N MET A 404 24.19 23.14 -16.06
CA MET A 404 25.38 23.94 -16.38
C MET A 404 26.62 23.07 -16.67
N SER A 405 26.79 21.99 -15.91
CA SER A 405 27.89 21.02 -16.07
C SER A 405 27.86 20.23 -17.37
N LEU A 406 26.70 20.13 -18.03
CA LEU A 406 26.55 19.50 -19.35
C LEU A 406 26.73 20.47 -20.50
N VAL A 407 26.72 21.78 -20.22
CA VAL A 407 27.11 22.82 -21.18
C VAL A 407 28.64 22.82 -21.28
N VAL A 408 29.20 21.71 -21.76
CA VAL A 408 30.62 21.62 -22.10
C VAL A 408 30.76 22.05 -23.56
N THR A 409 31.22 23.30 -23.67
CA THR A 409 31.94 23.95 -24.78
C THR A 409 31.43 23.63 -26.18
N ASP A 410 30.78 24.62 -26.79
CA ASP A 410 30.65 24.77 -28.25
C ASP A 410 32.01 24.83 -28.98
N SER A 411 33.13 24.38 -28.39
CA SER A 411 34.43 24.30 -29.06
C SER A 411 34.38 23.41 -30.29
N ASP A 412 33.61 22.32 -30.27
CA ASP A 412 33.47 21.44 -31.43
C ASP A 412 32.56 22.05 -32.51
N GLY A 413 31.56 22.83 -32.10
CA GLY A 413 30.69 23.59 -32.99
C GLY A 413 31.42 24.76 -33.66
N GLU A 414 32.13 25.58 -32.86
CA GLU A 414 32.94 26.70 -33.31
C GLU A 414 34.11 26.23 -34.19
N GLN A 415 34.76 25.10 -33.88
CA GLN A 415 35.78 24.52 -34.76
C GLN A 415 35.20 24.06 -36.11
N ASN A 416 34.01 23.45 -36.11
CA ASN A 416 33.37 23.04 -37.34
C ASN A 416 32.89 24.25 -38.18
N GLU A 417 32.36 25.29 -37.54
CA GLU A 417 32.00 26.55 -38.19
C GLU A 417 33.23 27.27 -38.75
N MET A 418 34.34 27.32 -38.01
CA MET A 418 35.60 27.88 -38.47
C MET A 418 36.15 27.13 -39.69
N ARG A 419 36.02 25.80 -39.72
CA ARG A 419 36.39 24.98 -40.88
C ARG A 419 35.53 25.28 -42.10
N ILE A 420 34.21 25.43 -41.92
CA ILE A 420 33.27 25.78 -42.99
C ILE A 420 33.55 27.19 -43.54
N LEU A 421 33.87 28.14 -42.67
CA LEU A 421 34.26 29.50 -43.06
C LEU A 421 35.57 29.51 -43.85
N GLN A 422 36.54 28.68 -43.47
CA GLN A 422 37.81 28.53 -44.18
C GLN A 422 37.63 27.94 -45.59
N ASP A 423 36.74 26.96 -45.75
CA ASP A 423 36.38 26.40 -47.07
C ASP A 423 35.66 27.42 -47.97
N LYS A 424 34.75 28.23 -47.39
CA LYS A 424 34.10 29.34 -48.12
C LYS A 424 35.09 30.44 -48.54
N LEU A 425 36.07 30.75 -47.70
CA LEU A 425 37.12 31.71 -48.05
C LEU A 425 38.00 31.17 -49.19
N GLY A 426 38.34 29.88 -49.14
CA GLY A 426 39.10 29.21 -50.20
C GLY A 426 38.38 29.19 -51.55
N SER A 427 37.07 28.95 -51.57
CA SER A 427 36.28 29.00 -52.82
C SER A 427 36.14 30.42 -53.37
N THR A 428 35.92 31.40 -52.48
CA THR A 428 35.85 32.82 -52.88
C THR A 428 37.19 33.30 -53.45
N MET A 429 38.30 32.91 -52.84
CA MET A 429 39.64 33.26 -53.33
C MET A 429 39.90 32.67 -54.72
N LYS A 430 39.48 31.42 -54.99
CA LYS A 430 39.55 30.81 -56.33
C LYS A 430 38.72 31.56 -57.37
N VAL A 431 37.52 32.01 -57.01
CA VAL A 431 36.68 32.81 -57.91
C VAL A 431 37.35 34.15 -58.22
N VAL A 432 37.88 34.85 -57.20
CA VAL A 432 38.58 36.12 -57.38
C VAL A 432 39.81 35.96 -58.28
N THR A 433 40.63 34.92 -58.08
CA THR A 433 41.79 34.67 -58.95
C THR A 433 41.39 34.37 -60.39
N THR A 434 40.30 33.61 -60.59
CA THR A 434 39.80 33.28 -61.93
C THR A 434 39.25 34.52 -62.64
N LEU A 435 38.47 35.34 -61.93
CA LEU A 435 37.94 36.58 -62.46
C LEU A 435 39.07 37.57 -62.79
N THR A 436 40.10 37.66 -61.94
CA THR A 436 41.26 38.52 -62.19
C THR A 436 42.01 38.09 -63.45
N ALA A 437 42.19 36.77 -63.65
CA ALA A 437 42.82 36.23 -64.86
C ALA A 437 42.00 36.54 -66.13
N GLN A 438 40.67 36.39 -66.06
CA GLN A 438 39.79 36.77 -67.18
C GLN A 438 39.85 38.27 -67.47
N LEU A 439 39.93 39.11 -66.45
CA LEU A 439 40.02 40.57 -66.61
C LEU A 439 41.36 40.98 -67.25
N THR A 440 42.45 40.29 -66.91
CA THR A 440 43.75 40.52 -67.56
C THR A 440 43.75 40.08 -69.02
N GLU A 441 43.15 38.93 -69.33
CA GLU A 441 43.03 38.44 -70.71
C GLU A 441 42.15 39.36 -71.57
N LEU A 442 41.03 39.83 -71.02
CA LEU A 442 40.13 40.76 -71.71
C LEU A 442 40.80 42.13 -71.93
N LYS A 443 41.63 42.59 -70.99
CA LYS A 443 42.45 43.79 -71.16
C LYS A 443 43.44 43.62 -72.31
N GLU A 444 44.13 42.48 -72.39
CA GLU A 444 45.06 42.19 -73.48
C GLU A 444 44.36 42.15 -74.85
N GLN A 445 43.18 41.53 -74.94
CA GLN A 445 42.37 41.51 -76.16
C GLN A 445 41.94 42.91 -76.60
N VAL A 446 41.47 43.76 -75.67
CA VAL A 446 41.08 45.13 -75.98
C VAL A 446 42.29 45.97 -76.44
N SER A 447 43.47 45.78 -75.85
CA SER A 447 44.68 46.45 -76.34
C SER A 447 45.09 45.98 -77.73
N ALA A 448 44.98 44.67 -78.02
CA ALA A 448 45.29 44.12 -79.34
C ALA A 448 44.29 44.61 -80.42
N ASP A 449 42.99 44.66 -80.10
CA ASP A 449 41.96 45.23 -80.98
C ASP A 449 42.17 46.72 -81.24
N ALA A 450 42.62 47.46 -80.21
CA ALA A 450 43.00 48.85 -80.39
C ALA A 450 44.17 48.99 -81.37
N GLU A 451 45.25 48.21 -81.19
CA GLU A 451 46.41 48.21 -82.11
C GLU A 451 46.03 47.82 -83.56
N MET A 452 45.13 46.84 -83.74
CA MET A 452 44.58 46.50 -85.06
C MET A 452 43.79 47.66 -85.67
N ARG A 453 42.96 48.37 -84.89
CA ARG A 453 42.23 49.55 -85.36
C ARG A 453 43.18 50.69 -85.76
N TRP A 454 44.23 50.94 -84.99
CA TRP A 454 45.25 51.94 -85.33
C TRP A 454 45.98 51.57 -86.63
N SER A 455 46.31 50.29 -86.83
CA SER A 455 46.96 49.79 -88.05
C SER A 455 46.05 49.89 -89.28
N CYS A 456 44.75 49.63 -89.14
CA CYS A 456 43.76 49.81 -90.21
C CYS A 456 43.58 51.29 -90.59
N CYS A 457 43.56 52.21 -89.62
CA CYS A 457 43.50 53.65 -89.90
C CYS A 457 44.75 54.15 -90.64
N PHE A 458 45.92 53.58 -90.39
CA PHE A 458 47.16 53.98 -91.07
C PHE A 458 47.23 53.51 -92.53
N LEU A 459 46.56 52.41 -92.87
CA LEU A 459 46.45 51.89 -94.24
C LEU A 459 45.40 52.61 -95.11
N LEU A 460 44.49 53.38 -94.50
CA LEU A 460 43.48 54.18 -95.20
C LEU A 460 43.94 55.63 -95.48
N THR A 461 45.13 56.02 -94.99
CA THR A 461 45.71 57.37 -95.15
C THR A 461 47.01 57.40 -95.99
N SER A 462 47.40 56.28 -96.60
CA SER A 462 48.37 56.22 -97.72
C SER A 462 47.66 55.82 -99.00
#